data_AF-A0A399ZK66-F1
#
_entry.id   AF-A0A399ZK66-F1
#
_cell.length_a   1.000
_cell.length_b   1.000
_cell.length_c   1.000
_cell.angle_alpha   90.00
_cell.angle_beta   90.00
_cell.angle_gamma   90.00
#
_symmetry.space_group_name_H-M   'P 1'
#
loop_
_entity.id
_entity.type
_entity.pdbx_description
1 polymer ?
#
loop_
_entity_poly.entity_id
_entity_poly.type
_entity_poly.pdbx_seq_one_letter_code
_entity_poly.pdbx_strand_id
1 'polypeptide(L)'
;MPTTIRPTARVGVATAAPVSYVKFSDKLTDSLNDIGKMIQDHKNMIDAIQDIALELTNSIGSLHTLTVKYAGIANNILDGLLPIAKGLPIIPKNILQLLINLESITQKIIDNQATTSKTITEVQSGLKTGDVNKIKGHAGALQNVTRTLTSILPKG
;
A
#
# COMPACT_ATOMS: atom_id res chain seq x y z
N MET A 1 6.71 -94.48 -17.10
CA MET A 1 7.48 -93.24 -17.29
C MET A 1 7.09 -92.25 -16.20
N PRO A 2 8.05 -91.57 -15.55
CA PRO A 2 7.80 -90.67 -14.43
C PRO A 2 7.38 -89.27 -14.91
N THR A 3 6.47 -88.63 -14.17
CA THR A 3 6.23 -87.18 -14.19
C THR A 3 7.48 -86.41 -13.73
N THR A 4 7.65 -85.13 -14.07
CA THR A 4 7.36 -83.96 -13.19
C THR A 4 7.97 -82.63 -13.71
N ILE A 5 7.27 -81.52 -13.40
CA ILE A 5 7.66 -80.09 -13.14
C ILE A 5 7.93 -79.12 -14.31
N ARG A 6 7.03 -78.13 -14.42
CA ARG A 6 7.09 -76.87 -15.17
C ARG A 6 8.03 -75.86 -14.48
N PRO A 7 8.95 -75.16 -15.17
CA PRO A 7 9.74 -74.11 -14.53
C PRO A 7 8.88 -72.89 -14.24
N THR A 8 8.85 -72.50 -12.97
CA THR A 8 8.31 -71.25 -12.44
C THR A 8 9.15 -70.07 -12.92
N ALA A 9 8.47 -68.97 -13.27
CA ALA A 9 9.08 -67.71 -13.68
C ALA A 9 10.01 -67.18 -12.57
N ARG A 10 11.25 -66.86 -12.93
CA ARG A 10 12.14 -66.06 -12.07
C ARG A 10 11.61 -64.63 -12.06
N VAL A 11 11.01 -64.23 -10.94
CA VAL A 11 10.76 -62.83 -10.62
C VAL A 11 12.12 -62.13 -10.56
N GLY A 12 12.38 -61.25 -11.53
CA GLY A 12 13.57 -60.41 -11.53
C GLY A 12 13.55 -59.52 -10.29
N VAL A 13 14.51 -59.73 -9.40
CA VAL A 13 14.79 -58.81 -8.30
C VAL A 13 15.31 -57.53 -8.94
N ALA A 14 14.50 -56.47 -8.92
CA ALA A 14 14.98 -55.13 -9.26
C ALA A 14 16.11 -54.78 -8.29
N THR A 15 17.33 -54.63 -8.82
CA THR A 15 18.47 -54.11 -8.06
C THR A 15 18.12 -52.72 -7.55
N ALA A 16 17.98 -52.58 -6.23
CA ALA A 16 17.80 -51.29 -5.59
C ALA A 16 18.95 -50.37 -6.01
N ALA A 17 18.63 -49.19 -6.53
CA ALA A 17 19.62 -48.19 -6.89
C ALA A 17 20.48 -47.85 -5.66
N PRO A 18 21.80 -47.65 -5.82
CA PRO A 18 22.67 -47.31 -4.71
C PRO A 18 22.20 -45.98 -4.11
N VAL A 19 21.79 -46.02 -2.84
CA VAL A 19 21.47 -44.81 -2.07
C VAL A 19 22.79 -44.06 -1.90
N SER A 20 22.98 -42.99 -2.68
CA SER A 20 24.15 -42.12 -2.58
C SER A 20 24.25 -41.61 -1.14
N TYR A 21 25.30 -42.00 -0.43
CA TYR A 21 25.53 -41.55 0.94
C TYR A 21 25.84 -40.05 0.92
N VAL A 22 24.90 -39.25 1.41
CA VAL A 22 25.06 -37.79 1.50
C VAL A 22 25.49 -37.43 2.91
N LYS A 23 26.59 -36.69 3.05
CA LYS A 23 27.03 -36.22 4.36
C LYS A 23 26.06 -35.14 4.85
N PHE A 24 25.77 -35.17 6.15
CA PHE A 24 24.94 -34.15 6.79
C PHE A 24 25.53 -32.73 6.64
N SER A 25 26.87 -32.61 6.65
CA SER A 25 27.57 -31.35 6.41
C SER A 25 27.21 -30.73 5.06
N ASP A 26 27.13 -31.54 4.00
CA ASP A 26 26.88 -31.06 2.64
C ASP A 26 25.44 -30.54 2.53
N LYS A 27 24.47 -31.23 3.16
CA LYS A 27 23.09 -30.76 3.27
C LYS A 27 22.96 -29.47 4.08
N LEU A 28 23.74 -29.32 5.14
CA LEU A 28 23.75 -28.11 5.96
C LEU A 28 24.33 -26.94 5.17
N THR A 29 25.42 -27.14 4.43
CA THR A 29 26.00 -26.13 3.55
C THR A 29 25.04 -25.73 2.42
N ASP A 30 24.38 -26.69 1.78
CA ASP A 30 23.34 -26.41 0.77
C ASP A 30 22.20 -25.57 1.38
N SER A 31 21.73 -25.94 2.56
CA SER A 31 20.66 -25.20 3.26
C SER A 31 21.08 -23.77 3.61
N LEU A 32 22.34 -23.55 4.03
CA LEU A 32 22.86 -22.21 4.31
C LEU A 32 22.98 -21.36 3.03
N ASN A 33 23.38 -21.97 1.92
CA ASN A 33 23.41 -21.29 0.61
C ASN A 33 22.01 -20.91 0.15
N ASP A 34 21.03 -21.78 0.35
CA ASP A 34 19.64 -21.51 0.02
C ASP A 34 19.03 -20.43 0.91
N ILE A 35 19.33 -20.44 2.22
CA ILE A 35 18.97 -19.34 3.13
C ILE A 35 19.62 -18.03 2.67
N GLY A 36 20.88 -18.06 2.26
CA GLY A 36 21.58 -16.88 1.72
C GLY A 36 20.90 -16.31 0.49
N LYS A 37 20.50 -17.15 -0.48
CA LYS A 37 19.72 -16.73 -1.66
C LYS A 37 18.37 -16.16 -1.26
N MET A 38 17.64 -16.84 -0.38
CA MET A 38 16.34 -16.39 0.11
C MET A 38 16.43 -15.01 0.79
N ILE A 39 17.48 -14.78 1.60
CA ILE A 39 17.71 -13.47 2.24
C ILE A 39 17.96 -12.40 1.18
N GLN A 40 18.74 -12.70 0.13
CA GLN A 40 19.00 -11.75 -0.95
C GLN A 40 17.72 -11.42 -1.74
N ASP A 41 16.89 -12.42 -2.03
CA ASP A 41 15.62 -12.22 -2.71
C ASP A 41 14.65 -11.39 -1.87
N HIS A 42 14.56 -11.69 -0.56
CA HIS A 42 13.78 -10.88 0.37
C HIS A 42 14.29 -9.45 0.49
N LYS A 43 15.61 -9.24 0.47
CA LYS A 43 16.20 -7.89 0.43
C LYS A 43 15.73 -7.12 -0.80
N ASN A 44 15.89 -7.71 -1.99
CA ASN A 44 15.49 -7.07 -3.25
C ASN A 44 13.99 -6.72 -3.24
N MET A 45 13.15 -7.62 -2.71
CA MET A 45 11.72 -7.38 -2.57
C MET A 45 11.41 -6.24 -1.59
N ILE A 46 12.08 -6.18 -0.43
CA ILE A 46 11.88 -5.12 0.56
C ILE A 46 12.31 -3.76 -0.01
N ASP A 47 13.45 -3.70 -0.70
CA ASP A 47 13.95 -2.50 -1.35
C ASP A 47 12.93 -2.01 -2.40
N ALA A 48 12.37 -2.92 -3.21
CA ALA A 48 11.32 -2.58 -4.18
C ALA A 48 10.02 -2.07 -3.53
N ILE A 49 9.58 -2.67 -2.41
CA ILE A 49 8.42 -2.20 -1.64
C ILE A 49 8.66 -0.78 -1.11
N GLN A 50 9.87 -0.52 -0.62
CA GLN A 50 10.26 0.79 -0.09
C GLN A 50 10.24 1.86 -1.18
N ASP A 51 10.79 1.56 -2.36
CA ASP A 51 10.79 2.48 -3.51
C ASP A 51 9.37 2.80 -3.98
N ILE A 52 8.51 1.77 -4.12
CA ILE A 52 7.11 1.96 -4.48
C ILE A 52 6.38 2.79 -3.42
N ALA A 53 6.61 2.51 -2.14
CA ALA A 53 5.99 3.26 -1.05
C ALA A 53 6.43 4.73 -1.04
N LEU A 54 7.70 5.02 -1.35
CA LEU A 54 8.20 6.39 -1.47
C LEU A 54 7.53 7.11 -2.64
N GLU A 55 7.45 6.48 -3.80
CA GLU A 55 6.85 7.08 -4.99
C GLU A 55 5.34 7.35 -4.80
N LEU A 56 4.63 6.40 -4.17
CA LEU A 56 3.22 6.58 -3.78
C LEU A 56 3.05 7.72 -2.77
N THR A 57 3.94 7.80 -1.77
CA THR A 57 3.91 8.89 -0.77
C THR A 57 4.15 10.25 -1.42
N ASN A 58 5.10 10.34 -2.35
CA ASN A 58 5.37 11.57 -3.13
C ASN A 58 4.16 11.95 -4.00
N SER A 59 3.54 10.98 -4.64
CA SER A 59 2.34 11.17 -5.47
C SER A 59 1.16 11.68 -4.64
N ILE A 60 0.92 11.09 -3.47
CA ILE A 60 -0.11 11.55 -2.51
C ILE A 60 0.20 12.97 -2.03
N GLY A 61 1.47 13.28 -1.73
CA GLY A 61 1.91 14.63 -1.38
C GLY A 61 1.55 15.65 -2.45
N SER A 62 1.89 15.36 -3.70
CA SER A 62 1.62 16.24 -4.84
C SER A 62 0.12 16.44 -5.07
N LEU A 63 -0.66 15.35 -5.04
CA LEU A 63 -2.12 15.41 -5.15
C LEU A 63 -2.75 16.22 -4.02
N HIS A 64 -2.29 16.03 -2.79
CA HIS A 64 -2.78 16.77 -1.63
C HIS A 64 -2.48 18.26 -1.76
N THR A 65 -1.26 18.65 -2.12
CA THR A 65 -0.91 20.06 -2.39
C THR A 65 -1.80 20.67 -3.47
N LEU A 66 -2.02 19.95 -4.57
CA LEU A 66 -2.88 20.42 -5.66
C LEU A 66 -4.33 20.59 -5.17
N THR A 67 -4.84 19.62 -4.42
CA THR A 67 -6.19 19.62 -3.86
C THR A 67 -6.39 20.80 -2.91
N VAL A 68 -5.44 21.06 -2.00
CA VAL A 68 -5.51 22.21 -1.08
C VAL A 68 -5.47 23.53 -1.84
N LYS A 69 -4.63 23.64 -2.87
CA LYS A 69 -4.55 24.86 -3.70
C LYS A 69 -5.90 25.16 -4.38
N TYR A 70 -6.53 24.15 -4.98
CA TYR A 70 -7.84 24.32 -5.60
C TYR A 70 -8.96 24.54 -4.57
N ALA A 71 -8.90 23.88 -3.41
CA ALA A 71 -9.83 24.13 -2.32
C ALA A 71 -9.74 25.58 -1.83
N GLY A 72 -8.54 26.14 -1.70
CA GLY A 72 -8.34 27.56 -1.35
C GLY A 72 -8.92 28.52 -2.39
N ILE A 73 -8.72 28.24 -3.68
CA ILE A 73 -9.33 29.05 -4.76
C ILE A 73 -10.86 28.99 -4.67
N ALA A 74 -11.42 27.78 -4.53
CA ALA A 74 -12.86 27.59 -4.41
C ALA A 74 -13.42 28.30 -3.16
N ASN A 75 -12.73 28.23 -2.01
CA ASN A 75 -13.14 28.91 -0.79
C ASN A 75 -13.20 30.43 -0.98
N ASN A 76 -12.16 31.03 -1.55
CA ASN A 76 -12.13 32.47 -1.82
C ASN A 76 -13.26 32.93 -2.75
N ILE A 77 -13.59 32.11 -3.76
CA ILE A 77 -14.73 32.37 -4.65
C ILE A 77 -16.05 32.28 -3.88
N LEU A 78 -16.21 31.24 -3.05
CA LEU A 78 -17.42 31.03 -2.25
C LEU A 78 -17.62 32.14 -1.22
N ASP A 79 -16.57 32.61 -0.55
CA ASP A 79 -16.60 33.73 0.40
C ASP A 79 -17.14 35.02 -0.24
N GLY A 80 -16.79 35.27 -1.51
CA GLY A 80 -17.31 36.41 -2.28
C GLY A 80 -18.73 36.20 -2.82
N LEU A 81 -19.06 34.98 -3.27
CA LEU A 81 -20.35 34.69 -3.93
C LEU A 81 -21.48 34.38 -2.95
N LEU A 82 -21.22 33.73 -1.81
CA LEU A 82 -22.24 33.34 -0.84
C LEU A 82 -23.04 34.51 -0.28
N PRO A 83 -22.45 35.66 0.08
CA PRO A 83 -23.19 36.83 0.55
C PRO A 83 -24.16 37.37 -0.51
N ILE A 84 -23.72 37.42 -1.77
CA ILE A 84 -24.53 37.86 -2.91
C ILE A 84 -25.67 36.87 -3.13
N ALA A 85 -25.37 35.58 -3.08
CA ALA A 85 -26.36 34.52 -3.25
C ALA A 85 -27.43 34.57 -2.14
N LYS A 86 -27.02 34.75 -0.87
CA LYS A 86 -27.95 34.89 0.26
C LYS A 86 -28.81 36.16 0.19
N GLY A 87 -28.32 37.21 -0.48
CA GLY A 87 -29.03 38.49 -0.65
C GLY A 87 -30.04 38.51 -1.80
N LEU A 88 -30.07 37.50 -2.66
CA LEU A 88 -31.01 37.45 -3.80
C LEU A 88 -32.33 36.76 -3.41
N PRO A 89 -33.50 37.38 -3.70
CA PRO A 89 -34.80 36.86 -3.28
C PRO A 89 -35.22 35.56 -4.00
N ILE A 90 -34.58 35.20 -5.11
CA ILE A 90 -34.91 34.00 -5.90
C ILE A 90 -33.63 33.20 -6.17
N ILE A 91 -33.17 32.43 -5.18
CA ILE A 91 -32.17 31.37 -5.37
C ILE A 91 -32.80 30.02 -5.00
N PRO A 92 -32.76 29.02 -5.89
CA PRO A 92 -33.16 27.67 -5.56
C PRO A 92 -32.37 27.13 -4.35
N LYS A 93 -33.08 26.58 -3.35
CA LYS A 93 -32.47 26.03 -2.11
C LYS A 93 -31.34 25.03 -2.42
N ASN A 94 -31.49 24.26 -3.49
CA ASN A 94 -30.54 23.25 -3.94
C ASN A 94 -29.17 23.86 -4.27
N ILE A 95 -29.16 25.04 -4.92
CA ILE A 95 -27.94 25.75 -5.30
C ILE A 95 -27.27 26.34 -4.07
N LEU A 96 -28.06 26.96 -3.17
CA LEU A 96 -27.55 27.49 -1.91
C LEU A 96 -26.92 26.39 -1.06
N GLN A 97 -27.59 25.24 -0.96
CA GLN A 97 -27.09 24.07 -0.24
C GLN A 97 -25.81 23.52 -0.87
N LEU A 98 -25.72 23.51 -2.20
CA LEU A 98 -24.51 23.09 -2.90
C LEU A 98 -23.33 24.02 -2.58
N LEU A 99 -23.53 25.34 -2.58
CA LEU A 99 -22.49 26.32 -2.23
C LEU A 99 -22.01 26.15 -0.78
N ILE A 100 -22.94 25.96 0.17
CA ILE A 100 -22.63 25.71 1.59
C ILE A 100 -21.86 24.38 1.76
N ASN A 101 -22.28 23.33 1.05
CA ASN A 101 -21.60 22.04 1.09
C ASN A 101 -20.18 22.16 0.49
N LEU A 102 -20.03 22.92 -0.60
CA LEU A 102 -18.75 23.17 -1.24
C LEU A 102 -17.81 23.92 -0.29
N GLU A 103 -18.29 24.95 0.39
CA GLU A 103 -17.55 25.73 1.41
C GLU A 103 -17.10 24.83 2.56
N SER A 104 -18.01 23.99 3.08
CA SER A 104 -17.68 23.04 4.15
C SER A 104 -16.59 22.04 3.73
N ILE A 105 -16.65 21.56 2.48
CA ILE A 105 -15.66 20.64 1.94
C ILE A 105 -14.31 21.34 1.75
N THR A 106 -14.30 22.51 1.12
CA THR A 106 -13.06 23.27 0.87
C THR A 106 -12.38 23.64 2.18
N GLN A 107 -13.16 24.07 3.17
CA GLN A 107 -12.63 24.40 4.48
C GLN A 107 -12.04 23.18 5.19
N LYS A 108 -12.72 22.03 5.16
CA LYS A 108 -12.18 20.77 5.71
C LYS A 108 -10.85 20.36 5.05
N ILE A 109 -10.70 20.57 3.75
CA ILE A 109 -9.43 20.30 3.05
C ILE A 109 -8.32 21.23 3.57
N ILE A 110 -8.62 22.53 3.66
CA ILE A 110 -7.66 23.56 4.09
C ILE A 110 -7.24 23.33 5.54
N ASP A 111 -8.19 23.11 6.44
CA ASP A 111 -7.95 22.91 7.87
C ASP A 111 -7.06 21.68 8.15
N ASN A 112 -7.18 20.64 7.31
CA ASN A 112 -6.39 19.41 7.45
C ASN A 112 -5.04 19.44 6.71
N GLN A 113 -4.72 20.52 5.99
CA GLN A 113 -3.51 20.60 5.18
C GLN A 113 -2.24 20.39 6.02
N ALA A 114 -2.09 21.13 7.11
CA ALA A 114 -0.86 21.09 7.92
C ALA A 114 -0.61 19.68 8.48
N THR A 115 -1.64 19.05 9.05
CA THR A 115 -1.58 17.69 9.61
C THR A 115 -1.27 16.65 8.53
N THR A 116 -1.91 16.77 7.37
CA THR A 116 -1.68 15.84 6.25
C THR A 116 -0.27 15.99 5.68
N SER A 117 0.19 17.22 5.46
CA SER A 117 1.54 17.51 4.97
C SER A 117 2.62 17.02 5.94
N LYS A 118 2.39 17.18 7.25
CA LYS A 118 3.29 16.65 8.28
C LYS A 118 3.34 15.13 8.23
N THR A 119 2.19 14.47 8.19
CA THR A 119 2.10 13.00 8.11
C THR A 119 2.84 12.45 6.89
N ILE A 120 2.65 13.06 5.72
CA ILE A 120 3.32 12.66 4.48
C ILE A 120 4.84 12.81 4.60
N THR A 121 5.32 13.94 5.14
CA THR A 121 6.75 14.17 5.38
C THR A 121 7.35 13.15 6.35
N GLU A 122 6.64 12.85 7.44
CA GLU A 122 7.08 11.89 8.46
C GLU A 122 7.17 10.46 7.89
N VAL A 123 6.19 10.06 7.08
CA VAL A 123 6.20 8.75 6.39
C VAL A 123 7.33 8.70 5.38
N GLN A 124 7.51 9.74 4.56
CA GLN A 124 8.60 9.81 3.60
C GLN A 124 9.97 9.73 4.30
N SER A 125 10.13 10.41 5.44
CA SER A 125 11.34 10.32 6.26
C SER A 125 11.54 8.91 6.79
N GLY A 126 10.52 8.28 7.37
CA GLY A 126 10.60 6.92 7.90
C GLY A 126 10.94 5.89 6.81
N LEU A 127 10.35 6.03 5.63
CA LEU A 127 10.68 5.23 4.46
C LEU A 127 12.14 5.45 4.04
N LYS A 128 12.62 6.69 3.87
CA LYS A 128 14.02 6.96 3.46
C LYS A 128 15.06 6.42 4.46
N THR A 129 14.76 6.44 5.76
CA THR A 129 15.70 6.01 6.80
C THR A 129 15.53 4.54 7.19
N GLY A 130 14.57 3.82 6.61
CA GLY A 130 14.23 2.44 7.04
C GLY A 130 13.73 2.35 8.48
N ASP A 131 13.20 3.45 9.04
CA ASP A 131 12.73 3.50 10.43
C ASP A 131 11.31 2.94 10.51
N VAL A 132 11.22 1.64 10.80
CA VAL A 132 9.96 0.90 10.90
C VAL A 132 9.06 1.44 12.03
N ASN A 133 9.63 2.02 13.09
CA ASN A 133 8.85 2.59 14.19
C ASN A 133 8.14 3.88 13.74
N LYS A 134 8.81 4.73 12.96
CA LYS A 134 8.17 5.88 12.30
C LYS A 134 7.09 5.42 11.32
N ILE A 135 7.37 4.43 10.47
CA ILE A 135 6.38 3.93 9.50
C ILE A 135 5.13 3.38 10.22
N LYS A 136 5.31 2.55 11.27
CA LYS A 136 4.20 2.01 12.06
C LYS A 136 3.45 3.08 12.85
N GLY A 137 4.17 4.03 13.45
CA GLY A 137 3.58 5.13 14.21
C GLY A 137 2.70 6.04 13.35
N HIS A 138 3.07 6.24 12.08
CA HIS A 138 2.34 7.11 11.15
C HIS A 138 1.38 6.37 10.20
N ALA A 139 1.38 5.03 10.17
CA ALA A 139 0.41 4.27 9.37
C ALA A 139 -1.05 4.59 9.74
N GLY A 140 -1.34 4.76 11.03
CA GLY A 140 -2.67 5.18 11.49
C GLY A 140 -3.03 6.61 11.06
N ALA A 141 -2.05 7.51 11.03
CA ALA A 141 -2.23 8.88 10.55
C ALA A 141 -2.49 8.91 9.04
N LEU A 142 -1.76 8.11 8.25
CA LEU A 142 -1.99 7.93 6.82
C LEU A 142 -3.39 7.37 6.53
N GLN A 143 -3.83 6.36 7.29
CA GLN A 143 -5.21 5.87 7.20
C GLN A 143 -6.23 6.96 7.52
N ASN A 144 -5.93 7.84 8.47
CA ASN A 144 -6.81 8.95 8.79
C ASN A 144 -6.88 9.99 7.66
N VAL A 145 -5.74 10.32 7.06
CA VAL A 145 -5.68 11.15 5.84
C VAL A 145 -6.54 10.53 4.74
N THR A 146 -6.40 9.23 4.47
CA THR A 146 -7.22 8.52 3.49
C THR A 146 -8.71 8.61 3.84
N ARG A 147 -9.11 8.36 5.09
CA ARG A 147 -10.52 8.49 5.50
C ARG A 147 -11.05 9.90 5.31
N THR A 148 -10.27 10.93 5.67
CA THR A 148 -10.64 12.33 5.48
C THR A 148 -10.86 12.62 3.99
N LEU A 149 -9.90 12.26 3.14
CA LEU A 149 -10.02 12.42 1.69
C LEU A 149 -11.22 11.67 1.11
N THR A 150 -11.46 10.43 1.53
CA THR A 150 -12.64 9.65 1.10
C THR A 150 -13.94 10.28 1.57
N SER A 151 -13.99 10.84 2.78
CA SER A 151 -15.19 11.51 3.31
C SER A 151 -15.56 12.79 2.57
N ILE A 152 -14.60 13.36 1.84
CA ILE A 152 -14.76 14.57 1.03
C ILE A 152 -15.27 14.24 -0.38
N LEU A 153 -15.08 13.00 -0.85
CA LEU A 153 -15.59 12.60 -2.15
C LEU A 153 -17.13 12.68 -2.16
N PRO A 154 -17.74 13.29 -3.19
CA PRO A 154 -19.19 13.32 -3.31
C PRO A 154 -19.73 11.89 -3.37
N LYS A 155 -20.76 11.62 -2.57
CA LYS A 155 -21.50 10.35 -2.66
C LYS A 155 -22.30 10.41 -3.96
N GLY A 156 -21.96 9.53 -4.90
CA GLY A 156 -22.75 9.30 -6.10
C GLY A 156 -24.14 8.77 -5.80
#